data_AF-A0AA43D2B2-F1
#
_entry.id   AF-A0AA43D2B2-F1
#
_cell.length_a   1.000
_cell.length_b   1.000
_cell.length_c   1.000
_cell.angle_alpha   90.00
_cell.angle_beta   90.00
_cell.angle_gamma   90.00
#
_symmetry.space_group_name_H-M   'P 1'
#
loop_
_entity.id
_entity.type
_entity.pdbx_description
1 polymer ?
#
loop_
_entity_poly.entity_id
_entity_poly.type
_entity_poly.pdbx_seq_one_letter_code
_entity_poly.pdbx_strand_id
1 'polypeptide(L)'
;SDDAFQQSVRRKGVVMRNWLEHIAADYPEGKFTVRGCGMVQGLAAADTALAAKIAARCFEQGLVIETSGADDVLKLLPALTIDERLLCKGLDIIEESVAHVLSVQRVQGTDRKVKYINFRAAR
;
A
#
# COMPACT_ATOMS: atom_id res chain seq x y z
N SER A 1 -28.45 5.68 10.07
CA SER A 1 -27.42 5.35 9.06
C SER A 1 -26.08 5.71 9.66
N ASP A 2 -25.10 4.81 9.60
CA ASP A 2 -23.77 5.03 10.19
C ASP A 2 -22.87 5.76 9.19
N ASP A 3 -23.19 7.04 8.96
CA ASP A 3 -22.53 7.87 7.95
C ASP A 3 -21.05 8.09 8.29
N ALA A 4 -20.70 8.09 9.58
CA ALA A 4 -19.33 8.20 10.07
C ALA A 4 -18.49 6.97 9.68
N PHE A 5 -19.02 5.76 9.84
CA PHE A 5 -18.33 4.54 9.40
C PHE A 5 -18.13 4.51 7.89
N GLN A 6 -19.17 4.85 7.10
CA GLN A 6 -19.05 4.90 5.64
C GLN A 6 -18.01 5.93 5.17
N GLN A 7 -17.98 7.12 5.78
CA GLN A 7 -16.97 8.14 5.49
C GLN A 7 -15.56 7.65 5.85
N SER A 8 -15.40 6.96 6.98
CA SER A 8 -14.13 6.35 7.39
C SER A 8 -13.63 5.32 6.38
N VAL A 9 -14.51 4.42 5.90
CA VAL A 9 -14.16 3.43 4.86
C VAL A 9 -13.72 4.10 3.57
N ARG A 10 -14.46 5.12 3.08
CA ARG A 10 -14.07 5.86 1.87
C ARG A 10 -12.71 6.53 2.03
N ARG A 11 -12.48 7.20 3.16
CA ARG A 11 -11.23 7.88 3.45
C ARG A 11 -10.04 6.92 3.50
N LYS A 12 -10.18 5.78 4.18
CA LYS A 12 -9.14 4.74 4.22
C LYS A 12 -8.84 4.19 2.82
N GLY A 13 -9.86 4.01 1.97
CA GLY A 13 -9.67 3.63 0.57
C GLY A 13 -8.83 4.64 -0.23
N VAL A 14 -9.09 5.93 -0.06
CA VAL A 14 -8.30 7.02 -0.70
C VAL A 14 -6.85 7.02 -0.19
N VAL A 15 -6.64 6.87 1.12
CA VAL A 15 -5.29 6.77 1.70
C VAL A 15 -4.52 5.59 1.11
N MET A 16 -5.14 4.41 1.04
CA MET A 16 -4.52 3.22 0.44
C MET A 16 -4.18 3.46 -1.03
N ARG A 17 -5.13 3.98 -1.82
CA ARG A 17 -4.92 4.26 -3.25
C ARG A 17 -3.72 5.19 -3.45
N ASN A 18 -3.72 6.33 -2.79
CA ASN A 18 -2.68 7.33 -2.98
C ASN A 18 -1.30 6.82 -2.51
N TRP A 19 -1.24 6.00 -1.46
CA TRP A 19 0.02 5.39 -1.01
C TRP A 19 0.59 4.43 -2.05
N LEU A 20 -0.25 3.59 -2.65
CA LEU A 20 0.17 2.67 -3.70
C LEU A 20 0.60 3.43 -4.97
N GLU A 21 -0.06 4.53 -5.32
CA GLU A 21 0.34 5.38 -6.45
C GLU A 21 1.70 6.03 -6.20
N HIS A 22 1.98 6.47 -4.97
CA HIS A 22 3.32 6.93 -4.60
C HIS A 22 4.36 5.82 -4.76
N ILE A 23 4.07 4.60 -4.31
CA ILE A 23 4.98 3.47 -4.51
C ILE A 23 5.23 3.23 -6.02
N ALA A 24 4.19 3.26 -6.85
CA ALA A 24 4.35 3.06 -8.28
C ALA A 24 5.19 4.17 -8.95
N ALA A 25 5.08 5.41 -8.48
CA ALA A 25 5.83 6.56 -9.00
C ALA A 25 7.29 6.61 -8.49
N ASP A 26 7.51 6.36 -7.20
CA ASP A 26 8.80 6.51 -6.53
C ASP A 26 9.75 5.33 -6.77
N TYR A 27 9.22 4.17 -7.18
CA TYR A 27 9.98 2.94 -7.43
C TYR A 27 9.75 2.39 -8.85
N PRO A 28 10.16 3.14 -9.90
CA PRO A 28 9.90 2.78 -11.29
C PRO A 28 10.51 1.44 -11.73
N GLU A 29 11.52 0.94 -11.02
CA GLU A 29 12.18 -0.35 -11.25
C GLU A 29 11.19 -1.52 -11.12
N GLY A 30 10.18 -1.39 -10.25
CA GLY A 30 9.15 -2.41 -10.08
C GLY A 30 8.07 -2.41 -11.16
N LYS A 31 8.04 -1.37 -12.02
CA LYS A 31 7.06 -1.19 -13.10
C LYS A 31 5.63 -1.44 -12.64
N PHE A 32 5.28 -0.89 -11.47
CA PHE A 32 4.02 -1.18 -10.83
C PHE A 32 2.85 -0.45 -11.52
N THR A 33 1.66 -1.05 -11.42
CA THR A 33 0.39 -0.37 -11.69
C THR A 33 -0.56 -0.56 -10.51
N VAL A 34 -1.41 0.43 -10.26
CA VAL A 34 -2.35 0.41 -9.12
C VAL A 34 -3.77 0.15 -9.61
N ARG A 35 -4.43 -0.85 -9.02
CA ARG A 35 -5.80 -1.25 -9.37
C ARG A 35 -6.65 -1.52 -8.13
N GLY A 36 -7.97 -1.44 -8.26
CA GLY A 36 -8.92 -1.72 -7.18
C GLY A 36 -9.92 -0.59 -6.91
N CYS A 37 -10.80 -0.80 -5.92
CA CYS A 37 -11.85 0.13 -5.53
C CYS A 37 -12.06 0.15 -4.00
N GLY A 38 -12.29 1.34 -3.44
CA GLY A 38 -12.46 1.49 -1.99
C GLY A 38 -11.26 0.97 -1.20
N MET A 39 -11.50 0.12 -0.19
CA MET A 39 -10.44 -0.54 0.60
C MET A 39 -9.97 -1.88 0.01
N VAL A 40 -10.41 -2.24 -1.20
CA VAL A 40 -9.87 -3.36 -1.96
C VAL A 40 -8.90 -2.77 -2.98
N GLN A 41 -7.60 -2.90 -2.72
CA GLN A 41 -6.55 -2.32 -3.57
C GLN A 41 -5.50 -3.36 -3.94
N GLY A 42 -4.77 -3.13 -5.02
CA GLY A 42 -3.71 -4.00 -5.48
C GLY A 42 -2.58 -3.22 -6.13
N LEU A 43 -1.35 -3.62 -5.79
CA LEU A 43 -0.12 -3.17 -6.46
C LEU A 43 0.33 -4.29 -7.39
N ALA A 44 0.12 -4.10 -8.69
CA ALA A 44 0.46 -5.08 -9.71
C ALA A 44 1.89 -4.86 -10.19
N ALA A 45 2.75 -5.86 -10.04
CA ALA A 45 4.10 -5.89 -10.56
C ALA A 45 4.12 -6.42 -12.00
N ALA A 46 5.12 -6.01 -12.79
CA ALA A 46 5.32 -6.61 -14.12
C ALA A 46 5.90 -8.03 -14.06
N ASP A 47 6.51 -8.42 -12.94
CA ASP A 47 7.11 -9.73 -12.69
C ASP A 47 6.42 -10.39 -11.49
N THR A 48 5.92 -11.61 -11.67
CA THR A 48 5.24 -12.39 -10.63
C THR A 48 6.18 -12.74 -9.48
N ALA A 49 7.46 -12.98 -9.77
CA ALA A 49 8.45 -13.24 -8.73
C ALA A 49 8.68 -12.02 -7.83
N LEU A 50 8.47 -10.80 -8.35
CA LEU A 50 8.62 -9.58 -7.58
C LEU A 50 7.53 -9.46 -6.51
N ALA A 51 6.26 -9.67 -6.88
CA ALA A 51 5.15 -9.61 -5.93
C ALA A 51 5.29 -10.66 -4.81
N ALA A 52 5.70 -11.89 -5.15
CA ALA A 52 5.96 -12.95 -4.18
C ALA A 52 7.09 -12.60 -3.20
N LYS A 53 8.20 -12.04 -3.70
CA LYS A 53 9.32 -11.59 -2.84
C LYS A 53 8.90 -10.47 -1.89
N ILE A 54 8.10 -9.52 -2.37
CA ILE A 54 7.59 -8.41 -1.53
C ILE A 54 6.66 -8.96 -0.46
N ALA A 55 5.76 -9.89 -0.79
CA ALA A 55 4.87 -10.53 0.18
C ALA A 55 5.64 -11.30 1.25
N ALA A 56 6.65 -12.08 0.86
CA ALA A 56 7.54 -12.77 1.80
C ALA A 56 8.26 -11.77 2.72
N ARG A 57 8.77 -10.67 2.17
CA ARG A 57 9.43 -9.63 2.96
C ARG A 57 8.48 -8.93 3.93
N CYS A 58 7.24 -8.67 3.53
CA CYS A 58 6.20 -8.14 4.42
C CYS A 58 5.94 -9.09 5.59
N PHE A 59 5.88 -10.41 5.33
CA PHE A 59 5.64 -11.42 6.35
C PHE A 59 6.77 -11.46 7.39
N GLU A 60 8.04 -11.36 6.96
CA GLU A 60 9.19 -11.23 7.87
C GLU A 60 9.10 -9.99 8.77
N GLN A 61 8.43 -8.94 8.31
CA GLN A 61 8.18 -7.71 9.07
C GLN A 61 6.88 -7.75 9.90
N GLY A 62 6.20 -8.89 9.94
CA GLY A 62 4.99 -9.11 10.71
C GLY A 62 3.69 -8.63 10.03
N LEU A 63 3.73 -8.38 8.71
CA LEU A 63 2.54 -8.08 7.92
C LEU A 63 2.14 -9.29 7.07
N VAL A 64 0.96 -9.84 7.33
CA VAL A 64 0.36 -10.87 6.47
C VAL A 64 -0.28 -10.20 5.26
N ILE A 65 0.19 -10.56 4.07
CA ILE A 65 -0.34 -10.07 2.79
C ILE A 65 -0.17 -11.17 1.73
N GLU A 66 -1.13 -11.26 0.83
CA GLU A 66 -1.23 -12.32 -0.18
C GLU A 66 -1.03 -11.75 -1.59
N THR A 67 -0.60 -12.61 -2.51
CA THR A 67 -0.64 -12.33 -3.95
C THR A 67 -1.99 -12.68 -4.56
N SER A 68 -2.24 -12.22 -5.79
CA SER A 68 -3.42 -12.53 -6.58
C SER A 68 -3.14 -12.30 -8.06
N GLY A 69 -4.09 -12.68 -8.93
CA GLY A 69 -3.89 -12.65 -10.38
C GLY A 69 -3.13 -13.89 -10.83
N ALA A 70 -2.12 -13.72 -11.68
CA ALA A 70 -1.16 -14.77 -12.02
C ALA A 70 0.05 -14.71 -11.06
N ASP A 71 -0.22 -14.45 -9.77
CA ASP A 71 0.76 -14.10 -8.73
C ASP A 71 1.53 -12.80 -8.97
N ASP A 72 1.01 -11.91 -9.79
CA ASP A 72 1.60 -10.61 -10.14
C ASP A 72 1.19 -9.47 -9.21
N VAL A 73 0.20 -9.67 -8.32
CA VAL A 73 -0.42 -8.54 -7.60
C VAL A 73 -0.45 -8.73 -6.10
N LEU A 74 0.19 -7.79 -5.40
CA LEU A 74 0.12 -7.67 -3.95
C LEU A 74 -1.26 -7.10 -3.55
N LYS A 75 -2.07 -7.91 -2.86
CA LYS A 75 -3.49 -7.63 -2.61
C LYS A 75 -3.69 -7.04 -1.21
N LEU A 76 -4.19 -5.80 -1.15
CA LEU A 76 -4.55 -5.13 0.09
C LEU A 76 -6.06 -5.28 0.33
N LEU A 77 -6.40 -6.09 1.34
CA LEU A 77 -7.77 -6.38 1.79
C LEU A 77 -7.89 -6.32 3.33
N PRO A 78 -7.63 -5.16 3.97
CA PRO A 78 -7.75 -5.04 5.42
C PRO A 78 -9.21 -5.05 5.87
N ALA A 79 -9.44 -5.34 7.15
CA ALA A 79 -10.76 -5.19 7.77
C ALA A 79 -11.28 -3.76 7.61
N LEU A 80 -12.56 -3.58 7.28
CA LEU A 80 -13.17 -2.24 7.13
C LEU A 80 -13.14 -1.43 8.43
N THR A 81 -13.06 -2.12 9.58
CA THR A 81 -12.96 -1.54 10.92
C THR A 81 -11.52 -1.29 11.37
N ILE A 82 -10.50 -1.57 10.55
CA ILE A 82 -9.09 -1.37 10.90
C ILE A 82 -8.85 0.08 11.35
N ASP A 83 -8.07 0.23 12.43
CA ASP A 83 -7.57 1.53 12.88
C ASP A 83 -6.62 2.13 11.84
N GLU A 84 -6.64 3.45 11.69
CA GLU A 84 -5.87 4.14 10.65
C GLU A 84 -4.38 4.11 10.89
N ARG A 85 -3.95 4.15 12.15
CA ARG A 85 -2.52 4.06 12.48
C ARG A 85 -2.00 2.68 12.13
N LEU A 86 -2.80 1.64 12.39
CA LEU A 86 -2.45 0.27 12.01
C LEU A 86 -2.45 0.07 10.49
N LEU A 87 -3.44 0.61 9.78
CA LEU A 87 -3.47 0.61 8.31
C LEU A 87 -2.22 1.27 7.73
N CYS A 88 -1.89 2.47 8.20
CA CYS A 88 -0.72 3.18 7.70
C CYS A 88 0.59 2.50 8.10
N LYS A 89 0.67 1.85 9.27
CA LYS A 89 1.83 1.01 9.62
C LYS A 89 1.98 -0.15 8.63
N GLY A 90 0.88 -0.80 8.22
CA GLY A 90 0.91 -1.83 7.19
C GLY A 90 1.39 -1.29 5.83
N LEU A 91 0.89 -0.12 5.40
CA LEU A 91 1.34 0.53 4.17
C LEU A 91 2.83 0.92 4.21
N ASP A 92 3.33 1.33 5.38
CA ASP A 92 4.75 1.64 5.61
C ASP A 92 5.63 0.40 5.43
N ILE A 93 5.22 -0.75 5.99
CA ILE A 93 5.88 -2.05 5.84
C ILE A 93 5.91 -2.49 4.37
N ILE A 94 4.81 -2.30 3.63
CA ILE A 94 4.75 -2.63 2.20
C ILE A 94 5.79 -1.82 1.42
N GLU A 95 5.84 -0.50 1.63
CA GLU A 95 6.80 0.35 0.94
C GLU A 95 8.25 0.01 1.29
N GLU A 96 8.53 -0.24 2.57
CA GLU A 96 9.86 -0.67 3.01
C GLU A 96 10.27 -2.00 2.35
N SER A 97 9.33 -2.93 2.25
CA SER A 97 9.53 -4.22 1.59
C SER A 97 9.78 -4.06 0.09
N VAL A 98 9.07 -3.13 -0.58
CA VAL A 98 9.30 -2.79 -1.99
C VAL A 98 10.72 -2.26 -2.18
N ALA A 99 11.13 -1.24 -1.42
CA ALA A 99 12.46 -0.65 -1.53
C ALA A 99 13.57 -1.70 -1.27
N HIS A 100 13.37 -2.55 -0.27
CA HIS A 100 14.30 -3.62 0.08
C HIS A 100 14.46 -4.64 -1.07
N VAL A 101 13.34 -5.15 -1.61
CA VAL A 101 13.39 -6.17 -2.67
C VAL A 101 13.95 -5.60 -3.98
N LEU A 102 13.68 -4.33 -4.28
CA LEU A 102 14.27 -3.63 -5.41
C LEU A 102 15.74 -3.22 -5.17
N SER A 103 16.26 -3.40 -3.95
CA SER A 103 17.62 -3.00 -3.55
C SER A 103 17.90 -1.52 -3.79
N VAL A 104 16.90 -0.67 -3.58
CA VAL A 104 16.99 0.79 -3.73
C VAL A 104 16.82 1.47 -2.37
N GLN A 105 17.30 2.70 -2.26
CA GLN A 105 17.04 3.49 -1.06
C GLN A 105 15.56 3.82 -0.98
N ARG A 106 14.98 3.55 0.19
CA ARG A 106 13.60 3.97 0.48
C ARG A 106 13.52 5.48 0.35
N VAL A 107 12.56 5.96 -0.45
CA VAL A 107 12.27 7.39 -0.55
C VAL A 107 11.73 7.86 0.79
N GLN A 108 12.58 8.52 1.57
CA GLN A 108 12.17 9.13 2.83
C GLN A 108 11.47 10.45 2.52
N GLY A 109 10.15 10.48 2.65
CA GLY A 109 9.45 11.74 2.80
C GLY A 109 10.01 12.45 4.04
N THR A 110 10.49 13.68 3.87
CA THR A 110 11.22 14.49 4.87
C THR A 110 10.46 14.77 6.16
N ASP A 111 9.20 14.34 6.26
CA ASP A 111 8.44 14.33 7.49
C ASP A 111 7.39 13.20 7.43
N ARG A 112 7.43 12.27 8.39
CA ARG A 112 6.40 11.22 8.51
C ARG A 112 5.00 11.82 8.64
N LYS A 113 4.84 13.08 9.09
CA LYS A 113 3.55 13.80 9.08
C LYS A 113 3.14 14.29 7.68
N VAL A 114 4.06 14.62 6.79
CA VAL A 114 3.77 15.16 5.46
C VAL A 114 3.13 14.11 4.55
N LYS A 115 3.51 12.83 4.64
CA LYS A 115 2.76 11.75 3.99
C LYS A 115 1.28 11.77 4.41
N TYR A 116 1.00 11.82 5.71
CA TYR A 116 -0.38 11.84 6.24
C TYR A 116 -1.16 13.13 5.93
N ILE A 117 -0.49 14.29 5.83
CA ILE A 117 -1.11 15.59 5.55
C ILE A 117 -1.44 15.74 4.06
N ASN A 118 -0.56 15.31 3.15
CA ASN A 118 -0.85 15.34 1.71
C ASN A 118 -2.01 14.40 1.35
N PHE A 119 -2.18 13.27 2.05
CA PHE A 119 -3.36 12.41 1.86
C PHE A 119 -4.67 13.00 2.41
N ARG A 120 -4.62 14.02 3.28
CA ARG A 120 -5.79 14.81 3.71
C ARG A 120 -6.11 15.99 2.77
N ALA A 121 -5.18 16.34 1.87
CA ALA A 121 -5.27 17.54 1.03
C ALA A 121 -5.73 17.27 -0.41
N ALA A 122 -5.94 16.01 -0.81
CA ALA A 122 -6.58 15.68 -2.08
C ALA A 122 -8.07 16.04 -2.01
N ARG A 123 -8.39 17.29 -2.40
CA ARG A 123 -9.72 17.76 -2.77
C ARG A 123 -10.05 17.33 -4.19
#